data_AF-A0AAW2QU55-F1
#
_entry.id   AF-A0AAW2QU55-F1
#
_cell.length_a   1.000
_cell.length_b   1.000
_cell.length_c   1.000
_cell.angle_alpha   90.00
_cell.angle_beta   90.00
_cell.angle_gamma   90.00
#
_symmetry.space_group_name_H-M   'P 1'
#
loop_
_entity.id
_entity.type
_entity.pdbx_description
1 polymer ?
#
loop_
_entity_poly.entity_id
_entity_poly.type
_entity_poly.pdbx_seq_one_letter_code
_entity_poly.pdbx_strand_id
1 'polypeptide(L)'
;MEVPTLSVKLWPPTQSTRLKLVDRMTKNLVTPSIWSRKYGLLSQKEAEEDAKKIEAAAFDAANQHFAKEPDGDGSSAVQLYAKESSRLMIEVIKRGPVAKADGELSILDKLKDYDGTTFDISGDPRKEIGAGDAEKLLNLLKEPRNKYTKICFSNTSFGREAALVAEPILSSIKNQLTEVDLSDFVAGRPEEEALEVMNIFSLALEGSVLRYLNLSNNALGEKGIRAFGHF
;
A
#
# COMPACT_ATOMS: atom_id res chain seq x y z
N MET A 1 -19.93 12.96 -65.36
CA MET A 1 -20.42 13.10 -63.98
C MET A 1 -19.30 12.62 -63.08
N GLU A 2 -18.57 13.55 -62.47
CA GLU A 2 -17.54 13.21 -61.49
C GLU A 2 -18.24 12.85 -60.17
N VAL A 3 -17.96 11.66 -59.68
CA VAL A 3 -18.45 11.17 -58.39
C VAL A 3 -17.68 11.92 -57.30
N PRO A 4 -18.32 12.63 -56.35
CA PRO A 4 -17.58 13.28 -55.28
C PRO A 4 -16.92 12.20 -54.42
N THR A 5 -15.59 12.11 -54.44
CA THR A 5 -14.84 11.30 -53.49
C THR A 5 -15.01 11.92 -52.11
N LEU A 6 -15.85 11.32 -51.27
CA LEU A 6 -15.98 11.69 -49.87
C LEU A 6 -14.62 11.50 -49.18
N SER A 7 -13.88 12.60 -48.99
CA SER A 7 -12.66 12.60 -48.18
C SER A 7 -13.06 12.44 -46.72
N VAL A 8 -12.91 11.22 -46.19
CA VAL A 8 -13.20 10.93 -44.77
C VAL A 8 -11.99 11.37 -43.95
N LYS A 9 -12.14 12.47 -43.21
CA LYS A 9 -11.12 12.95 -42.29
C LYS A 9 -11.20 12.15 -40.97
N LEU A 10 -10.22 11.29 -40.73
CA LEU A 10 -10.19 10.38 -39.58
C LEU A 10 -9.56 11.00 -38.32
N TRP A 11 -8.85 12.13 -38.47
CA TRP A 11 -8.14 12.82 -37.39
C TRP A 11 -8.49 14.32 -37.33
N PRO A 12 -8.65 14.93 -36.15
CA PRO A 12 -8.56 14.33 -34.81
C PRO A 12 -9.88 13.66 -34.35
N PRO A 13 -9.79 12.62 -33.49
CA PRO A 13 -10.98 12.05 -32.86
C PRO A 13 -11.68 13.08 -31.95
N THR A 14 -13.01 12.99 -31.88
CA THR A 14 -13.81 13.85 -31.00
C THR A 14 -13.50 13.60 -29.52
N GLN A 15 -13.75 14.59 -28.66
CA GLN A 15 -13.58 14.44 -27.21
C GLN A 15 -14.40 13.27 -26.63
N SER A 16 -15.61 13.01 -27.16
CA SER A 16 -16.43 11.86 -26.76
C SER A 16 -15.75 10.53 -27.10
N THR A 17 -15.15 10.43 -28.29
CA THR A 17 -14.39 9.24 -28.72
C THR A 17 -13.17 9.01 -27.82
N ARG A 18 -12.45 10.07 -27.48
CA ARG A 18 -11.29 10.03 -26.59
C ARG A 18 -11.66 9.55 -25.19
N LEU A 19 -12.75 10.07 -24.61
CA LEU A 19 -13.25 9.63 -23.30
C LEU A 19 -13.65 8.14 -23.29
N LYS A 20 -14.29 7.65 -24.36
CA LYS A 20 -14.59 6.21 -24.51
C LYS A 20 -13.33 5.35 -24.56
N LEU A 21 -12.25 5.87 -25.16
CA LEU A 21 -10.97 5.16 -25.18
C LEU A 21 -10.36 5.09 -23.78
N VAL A 22 -10.39 6.18 -23.01
CA VAL A 22 -9.95 6.21 -21.61
C VAL A 22 -10.72 5.17 -20.79
N ASP A 23 -12.06 5.15 -20.87
CA ASP A 23 -12.90 4.17 -20.15
C ASP A 23 -12.51 2.72 -20.52
N ARG A 24 -12.24 2.46 -21.80
CA ARG A 24 -11.80 1.13 -22.27
C ARG A 24 -10.41 0.77 -21.74
N MET A 25 -9.47 1.71 -21.73
CA MET A 25 -8.14 1.51 -21.16
C MET A 25 -8.22 1.24 -19.66
N THR A 26 -8.99 2.03 -18.92
CA THR A 26 -9.23 1.81 -17.49
C THR A 26 -9.78 0.42 -17.23
N LYS A 27 -10.83 0.00 -17.95
CA LYS A 27 -11.40 -1.36 -17.84
C LYS A 27 -10.36 -2.44 -18.11
N ASN A 28 -9.52 -2.26 -19.12
CA ASN A 28 -8.46 -3.22 -19.43
C ASN A 28 -7.37 -3.30 -18.34
N LEU A 29 -7.04 -2.19 -17.67
CA LEU A 29 -6.03 -2.15 -16.59
C LEU A 29 -6.52 -2.81 -15.30
N VAL A 30 -7.83 -2.73 -15.00
CA VAL A 30 -8.44 -3.28 -13.78
C VAL A 30 -8.99 -4.70 -13.96
N THR A 31 -9.03 -5.22 -15.19
CA THR A 31 -9.53 -6.58 -15.45
C THR A 31 -8.42 -7.61 -15.21
N PRO A 32 -8.67 -8.66 -14.39
CA PRO A 32 -7.70 -9.73 -14.19
C PRO A 32 -7.31 -10.43 -15.51
N SER A 33 -6.01 -10.61 -15.74
CA SER A 33 -5.46 -11.23 -16.94
C SER A 33 -4.16 -12.00 -16.66
N ILE A 34 -3.54 -12.57 -17.69
CA ILE A 34 -2.21 -13.20 -17.55
C ILE A 34 -1.17 -12.18 -17.05
N TRP A 35 -1.33 -10.91 -17.41
CA TRP A 35 -0.44 -9.84 -16.98
C TRP A 35 -0.63 -9.46 -15.52
N SER A 36 -1.88 -9.47 -15.02
CA SER A 36 -2.14 -9.13 -13.61
C SER A 36 -1.58 -10.18 -12.64
N ARG A 37 -1.44 -11.44 -13.07
CA ARG A 37 -0.72 -12.48 -12.30
C ARG A 37 0.77 -12.21 -12.14
N LYS A 38 1.40 -11.49 -13.07
CA LYS A 38 2.84 -11.24 -13.08
C LYS A 38 3.22 -9.87 -12.52
N TYR A 39 2.39 -8.86 -12.73
CA TYR A 39 2.70 -7.46 -12.41
C TYR A 39 1.73 -6.81 -11.41
N GLY A 40 0.69 -7.54 -10.95
CA GLY A 40 -0.33 -7.01 -10.05
C GLY A 40 -1.50 -6.36 -10.79
N LEU A 41 -2.55 -6.01 -10.03
CA LEU A 41 -3.75 -5.34 -10.54
C LEU A 41 -3.75 -3.88 -10.10
N LEU A 42 -4.08 -2.95 -11.00
CA LEU A 42 -4.19 -1.53 -10.65
C LEU A 42 -5.53 -1.25 -9.94
N SER A 43 -5.54 -0.29 -9.01
CA SER A 43 -6.79 0.21 -8.46
C SER A 43 -7.60 1.00 -9.51
N GLN A 44 -8.90 1.12 -9.31
CA GLN A 44 -9.79 1.86 -10.22
C GLN A 44 -9.30 3.31 -10.43
N LYS A 45 -8.92 3.99 -9.36
CA LYS A 45 -8.47 5.39 -9.39
C LYS A 45 -7.14 5.54 -10.14
N GLU A 46 -6.17 4.68 -9.86
CA GLU A 46 -4.88 4.68 -10.56
C GLU A 46 -5.04 4.37 -12.05
N ALA A 47 -5.86 3.36 -12.37
CA ALA A 47 -6.14 2.99 -13.74
C ALA A 47 -6.83 4.12 -14.53
N GLU A 48 -7.69 4.92 -13.90
CA GLU A 48 -8.29 6.12 -14.51
C GLU A 48 -7.25 7.22 -14.76
N GLU A 49 -6.38 7.49 -13.79
CA GLU A 49 -5.32 8.50 -13.93
C GLU A 49 -4.29 8.13 -14.99
N ASP A 50 -3.83 6.87 -14.99
CA ASP A 50 -2.88 6.38 -15.98
C ASP A 50 -3.51 6.30 -17.37
N ALA A 51 -4.77 5.88 -17.50
CA ALA A 51 -5.48 5.89 -18.78
C ALA A 51 -5.60 7.31 -19.36
N LYS A 52 -5.87 8.33 -18.54
CA LYS A 52 -5.89 9.74 -18.97
C LYS A 52 -4.51 10.20 -19.46
N LYS A 53 -3.43 9.83 -18.76
CA LYS A 53 -2.05 10.17 -19.15
C LYS A 53 -1.65 9.47 -20.46
N ILE A 54 -1.96 8.18 -20.59
CA ILE A 54 -1.71 7.40 -21.82
C ILE A 54 -2.41 8.05 -23.01
N GLU A 55 -3.70 8.36 -22.85
CA GLU A 55 -4.52 8.93 -23.92
C GLU A 55 -3.98 10.31 -24.35
N ALA A 56 -3.68 11.19 -23.40
CA ALA A 56 -3.15 12.52 -23.68
C ALA A 56 -1.79 12.44 -24.40
N ALA A 57 -0.86 11.63 -23.91
CA ALA A 57 0.46 11.47 -24.52
C ALA A 57 0.38 10.87 -25.94
N ALA A 58 -0.46 9.86 -26.13
CA ALA A 58 -0.68 9.27 -27.45
C ALA A 58 -1.33 10.26 -28.42
N PHE A 59 -2.31 11.05 -27.94
CA PHE A 59 -2.98 12.07 -28.75
C PHE A 59 -2.00 13.15 -29.19
N ASP A 60 -1.16 13.66 -28.28
CA ASP A 60 -0.18 14.69 -28.59
C ASP A 60 0.85 14.21 -29.61
N ALA A 61 1.36 12.98 -29.45
CA ALA A 61 2.28 12.37 -30.41
C ALA A 61 1.65 12.23 -31.81
N ALA A 62 0.41 11.75 -31.88
CA ALA A 62 -0.33 11.62 -33.14
C ALA A 62 -0.69 12.97 -33.76
N ASN A 63 -1.00 13.98 -32.94
CA ASN A 63 -1.32 15.33 -33.41
C ASN A 63 -0.08 16.03 -33.98
N GLN A 64 1.08 15.86 -33.35
CA GLN A 64 2.36 16.33 -33.88
C GLN A 64 2.75 15.64 -35.19
N HIS A 65 2.43 14.35 -35.34
CA HIS A 65 2.64 13.61 -36.58
C HIS A 65 1.72 14.13 -37.69
N PHE A 66 0.43 14.30 -37.40
CA PHE A 66 -0.54 14.84 -38.36
C PHE A 66 -0.18 16.24 -38.83
N ALA A 67 0.33 17.10 -37.96
CA ALA A 67 0.77 18.45 -38.32
C ALA A 67 1.92 18.47 -39.35
N LYS A 68 2.65 17.36 -39.51
CA LYS A 68 3.74 17.19 -40.49
C LYS A 68 3.26 16.58 -41.82
N GLU A 69 1.98 16.21 -41.91
CA GLU A 69 1.35 15.64 -43.10
C GLU A 69 0.27 16.58 -43.65
N PRO A 70 0.61 17.47 -44.61
CA PRO A 70 -0.32 18.49 -45.10
C PRO A 70 -1.52 17.95 -45.88
N ASP A 71 -1.40 16.77 -46.52
CA ASP A 71 -2.42 16.19 -47.41
C ASP A 71 -3.00 14.84 -46.91
N GLY A 72 -2.73 14.46 -45.65
CA GLY A 72 -3.13 13.17 -45.09
C GLY A 72 -4.62 13.10 -44.73
N ASP A 73 -5.25 11.95 -44.99
CA ASP A 73 -6.62 11.61 -44.52
C ASP A 73 -6.71 11.42 -42.99
N GLY A 74 -5.55 11.44 -42.30
CA GLY A 74 -5.41 11.24 -40.86
C GLY A 74 -5.30 9.77 -40.45
N SER A 75 -5.29 8.82 -41.39
CA SER A 75 -5.17 7.38 -41.11
C SER A 75 -3.84 7.02 -40.42
N SER A 76 -2.74 7.62 -40.86
CA SER A 76 -1.40 7.52 -40.27
C SER A 76 -1.39 7.97 -38.80
N ALA A 77 -2.05 9.10 -38.49
CA ALA A 77 -2.17 9.64 -37.15
C ALA A 77 -3.01 8.72 -36.25
N VAL A 78 -4.10 8.14 -36.76
CA VAL A 78 -4.89 7.14 -36.04
C VAL A 78 -4.08 5.88 -35.74
N GLN A 79 -3.27 5.39 -36.70
CA GLN A 79 -2.40 4.25 -36.48
C GLN A 79 -1.34 4.53 -35.41
N LEU A 80 -0.71 5.72 -35.46
CA LEU A 80 0.27 6.13 -34.45
C LEU A 80 -0.37 6.27 -33.07
N TYR A 81 -1.56 6.86 -33.00
CA TYR A 81 -2.33 6.99 -31.77
C TYR A 81 -2.63 5.63 -31.13
N ALA A 82 -3.07 4.64 -31.92
CA ALA A 82 -3.32 3.28 -31.43
C ALA A 82 -2.03 2.57 -30.99
N LYS A 83 -0.92 2.78 -31.72
CA LYS A 83 0.38 2.20 -31.42
C LYS A 83 0.98 2.75 -30.12
N GLU A 84 1.01 4.07 -29.95
CA GLU A 84 1.53 4.71 -28.73
C GLU A 84 0.66 4.41 -27.52
N SER A 85 -0.67 4.44 -27.69
CA SER A 85 -1.61 4.02 -26.66
C SER A 85 -1.30 2.62 -26.14
N SER A 86 -1.09 1.67 -27.06
CA SER A 86 -0.80 0.27 -26.71
C SER A 86 0.59 0.10 -26.07
N ARG A 87 1.59 0.85 -26.53
CA ARG A 87 2.95 0.84 -25.96
C ARG A 87 2.94 1.32 -24.51
N LEU A 88 2.35 2.49 -24.26
CA LEU A 88 2.27 3.08 -22.91
C LEU A 88 1.42 2.23 -21.97
N MET A 89 0.36 1.61 -22.49
CA MET A 89 -0.45 0.64 -21.73
C MET A 89 0.40 -0.53 -21.21
N ILE A 90 1.28 -1.09 -22.06
CA ILE A 90 2.19 -2.17 -21.66
C ILE A 90 3.21 -1.66 -20.62
N GLU A 91 3.69 -0.43 -20.75
CA GLU A 91 4.60 0.18 -19.77
C GLU A 91 3.93 0.33 -18.40
N VAL A 92 2.69 0.80 -18.35
CA VAL A 92 1.89 0.89 -17.11
C VAL A 92 1.64 -0.49 -16.50
N ILE A 93 1.30 -1.49 -17.33
CA ILE A 93 1.11 -2.87 -16.87
C ILE A 93 2.41 -3.44 -16.29
N LYS A 94 3.56 -3.22 -16.95
CA LYS A 94 4.86 -3.71 -16.47
C LYS A 94 5.34 -2.98 -15.22
N ARG A 95 5.04 -1.69 -15.09
CA ARG A 95 5.29 -0.89 -13.89
C ARG A 95 4.50 -1.44 -12.70
N GLY A 96 3.29 -1.94 -12.95
CA GLY A 96 2.38 -2.38 -11.89
C GLY A 96 1.72 -1.19 -11.18
N PRO A 97 0.95 -1.44 -10.11
CA PRO A 97 0.38 -0.39 -9.27
C PRO A 97 1.50 0.52 -8.69
N VAL A 98 1.36 1.85 -8.85
CA VAL A 98 2.32 2.83 -8.29
C VAL A 98 2.27 2.77 -6.77
N ALA A 99 1.08 2.49 -6.27
CA ALA A 99 0.78 2.28 -4.89
C ALA A 99 0.97 0.81 -4.51
N LYS A 100 2.14 0.51 -3.92
CA LYS A 100 2.12 -0.07 -2.56
C LYS A 100 1.57 0.97 -1.55
N ALA A 101 0.43 1.56 -1.88
CA ALA A 101 -0.32 2.54 -1.13
C ALA A 101 -1.80 2.11 -1.06
N ASP A 102 -2.02 0.80 -1.02
CA ASP A 102 -3.00 0.17 -0.12
C ASP A 102 -2.55 0.29 1.36
N GLY A 103 -1.85 1.37 1.71
CA GLY A 103 -1.28 1.55 3.05
C GLY A 103 -2.33 1.77 4.13
N GLU A 104 -3.58 2.05 3.77
CA GLU A 104 -4.68 2.09 4.75
C GLU A 104 -5.55 0.83 4.65
N LEU A 105 -5.92 0.38 3.44
CA LEU A 105 -6.79 -0.79 3.27
C LEU A 105 -6.07 -2.13 3.56
N SER A 106 -4.87 -2.36 3.05
CA SER A 106 -4.11 -3.61 3.32
C SER A 106 -3.55 -3.66 4.75
N ILE A 107 -3.45 -2.51 5.42
CA ILE A 107 -2.98 -2.43 6.81
C ILE A 107 -4.13 -2.71 7.78
N LEU A 108 -5.33 -2.19 7.52
CA LEU A 108 -6.53 -2.54 8.29
C LEU A 108 -6.92 -4.02 8.12
N ASP A 109 -6.66 -4.64 6.95
CA ASP A 109 -6.81 -6.09 6.77
C ASP A 109 -5.85 -6.92 7.66
N LYS A 110 -4.78 -6.31 8.20
CA LYS A 110 -3.90 -6.97 9.19
C LYS A 110 -4.47 -6.92 10.60
N LEU A 111 -5.45 -6.07 10.87
CA LEU A 111 -6.11 -6.01 12.17
C LEU A 111 -7.12 -7.13 12.27
N LYS A 112 -6.87 -8.04 13.21
CA LYS A 112 -7.80 -9.11 13.49
C LYS A 112 -8.75 -8.63 14.59
N ASP A 113 -9.92 -8.14 14.20
CA ASP A 113 -10.95 -7.78 15.16
C ASP A 113 -11.74 -9.02 15.59
N TYR A 114 -11.44 -9.52 16.79
CA TYR A 114 -12.09 -10.71 17.35
C TYR A 114 -13.23 -10.36 18.32
N ASP A 115 -13.13 -9.24 19.04
CA ASP A 115 -14.00 -8.90 20.18
C ASP A 115 -14.28 -7.40 20.35
N GLY A 116 -13.79 -6.53 19.45
CA GLY A 116 -13.95 -5.08 19.52
C GLY A 116 -13.11 -4.39 20.60
N THR A 117 -12.25 -5.12 21.33
CA THR A 117 -11.40 -4.61 22.41
C THR A 117 -9.93 -5.02 22.29
N THR A 118 -9.61 -5.91 21.36
CA THR A 118 -8.25 -6.39 21.09
C THR A 118 -7.69 -5.76 19.82
N PHE A 119 -6.55 -5.08 19.96
CA PHE A 119 -5.76 -4.58 18.84
C PHE A 119 -4.71 -5.64 18.47
N ASP A 120 -5.00 -6.43 17.45
CA ASP A 120 -4.18 -7.57 17.05
C ASP A 120 -3.53 -7.32 15.68
N ILE A 121 -2.20 -7.28 15.64
CA ILE A 121 -1.39 -7.21 14.41
C ILE A 121 -0.57 -8.47 14.18
N SER A 122 -0.87 -9.56 14.90
CA SER A 122 -0.10 -10.80 14.87
C SER A 122 0.00 -11.40 13.47
N GLY A 123 1.20 -11.87 13.13
CA GLY A 123 1.50 -12.41 11.79
C GLY A 123 1.80 -13.91 11.80
N ASP A 124 1.15 -14.69 10.95
CA ASP A 124 1.60 -16.06 10.62
C ASP A 124 1.66 -16.21 9.09
N PRO A 125 2.83 -16.51 8.47
CA PRO A 125 4.15 -16.67 9.11
C PRO A 125 4.67 -15.35 9.72
N ARG A 126 5.71 -15.44 10.57
CA ARG A 126 6.39 -14.29 11.19
C ARG A 126 6.70 -13.20 10.18
N LYS A 127 6.43 -11.94 10.53
CA LYS A 127 6.68 -10.77 9.66
C LYS A 127 7.50 -9.72 10.38
N GLU A 128 8.42 -9.07 9.69
CA GLU A 128 9.09 -7.88 10.19
C GLU A 128 8.22 -6.64 9.93
N ILE A 129 8.17 -5.73 10.91
CA ILE A 129 7.47 -4.46 10.78
C ILE A 129 8.48 -3.31 10.70
N GLY A 130 8.35 -2.50 9.65
CA GLY A 130 9.14 -1.27 9.49
C GLY A 130 8.48 -0.08 10.19
N ALA A 131 9.26 0.97 10.47
CA ALA A 131 8.79 2.16 11.18
C ALA A 131 7.54 2.81 10.55
N GLY A 132 7.50 2.94 9.21
CA GLY A 132 6.35 3.52 8.53
C GLY A 132 5.08 2.66 8.60
N ASP A 133 5.21 1.34 8.67
CA ASP A 133 4.07 0.42 8.84
C ASP A 133 3.61 0.41 10.31
N ALA A 134 4.55 0.46 11.25
CA ALA A 134 4.27 0.60 12.69
C ALA A 134 3.53 1.91 12.98
N GLU A 135 3.97 3.02 12.41
CA GLU A 135 3.32 4.32 12.61
C GLU A 135 1.86 4.30 12.15
N LYS A 136 1.61 3.78 10.94
CA LYS A 136 0.26 3.68 10.38
C LYS A 136 -0.65 2.79 11.22
N LEU A 137 -0.18 1.59 11.58
CA LEU A 137 -0.95 0.65 12.39
C LEU A 137 -1.26 1.23 13.78
N LEU A 138 -0.22 1.66 14.48
CA LEU A 138 -0.33 2.03 15.88
C LEU A 138 -1.05 3.38 16.06
N ASN A 139 -1.07 4.26 15.06
CA ASN A 139 -1.84 5.50 15.13
C ASN A 139 -3.36 5.27 15.31
N LEU A 140 -3.89 4.09 14.96
CA LEU A 140 -5.28 3.73 15.24
C LEU A 140 -5.57 3.65 16.75
N LEU A 141 -4.54 3.36 17.56
CA LEU A 141 -4.65 3.40 19.01
C LEU A 141 -4.76 4.82 19.58
N LYS A 142 -4.43 5.85 18.79
CA LYS A 142 -4.58 7.26 19.20
C LYS A 142 -5.99 7.80 18.94
N GLU A 143 -6.84 7.05 18.25
CA GLU A 143 -8.18 7.52 17.95
C GLU A 143 -8.96 7.83 19.23
N PRO A 144 -9.56 9.03 19.34
CA PRO A 144 -10.34 9.39 20.52
C PRO A 144 -11.47 8.38 20.73
N ARG A 145 -11.58 7.83 21.94
CA ARG A 145 -12.59 6.81 22.32
C ARG A 145 -12.40 5.44 21.67
N ASN A 146 -11.20 5.09 21.24
CA ASN A 146 -10.90 3.69 20.95
C ASN A 146 -11.17 2.83 22.21
N LYS A 147 -11.54 1.56 22.00
CA LYS A 147 -11.95 0.63 23.06
C LYS A 147 -10.88 -0.41 23.37
N TYR A 148 -9.68 -0.23 22.82
CA TYR A 148 -8.64 -1.25 22.89
C TYR A 148 -8.06 -1.33 24.29
N THR A 149 -8.37 -2.40 24.99
CA THR A 149 -7.79 -2.73 26.31
C THR A 149 -6.73 -3.82 26.20
N LYS A 150 -6.66 -4.50 25.04
CA LYS A 150 -5.72 -5.59 24.79
C LYS A 150 -4.91 -5.34 23.54
N ILE A 151 -3.64 -5.71 23.56
CA ILE A 151 -2.74 -5.62 22.41
C ILE A 151 -2.10 -6.98 22.15
N CYS A 152 -2.08 -7.41 20.89
CA CYS A 152 -1.40 -8.63 20.45
C CYS A 152 -0.44 -8.35 19.30
N PHE A 153 0.87 -8.36 19.60
CA PHE A 153 1.97 -8.15 18.65
C PHE A 153 2.70 -9.45 18.32
N SER A 154 2.08 -10.59 18.65
CA SER A 154 2.70 -11.90 18.51
C SER A 154 3.21 -12.16 17.09
N ASN A 155 4.41 -12.76 16.96
CA ASN A 155 5.06 -13.07 15.69
C ASN A 155 5.27 -11.86 14.73
N THR A 156 5.23 -10.64 15.26
CA THR A 156 5.54 -9.42 14.50
C THR A 156 6.86 -8.86 14.99
N SER A 157 7.92 -9.01 14.21
CA SER A 157 9.29 -8.67 14.61
C SER A 157 9.56 -7.18 14.47
N PHE A 158 9.60 -6.47 15.60
CA PHE A 158 9.96 -5.06 15.71
C PHE A 158 11.48 -4.90 15.67
N GLY A 159 11.95 -4.01 14.79
CA GLY A 159 13.30 -3.46 14.87
C GLY A 159 13.31 -2.16 15.67
N ARG A 160 14.50 -1.62 15.92
CA ARG A 160 14.71 -0.39 16.71
C ARG A 160 13.83 0.78 16.26
N GLU A 161 13.85 1.09 14.97
CA GLU A 161 13.10 2.23 14.41
C GLU A 161 11.58 2.08 14.59
N ALA A 162 11.06 0.85 14.48
CA ALA A 162 9.64 0.58 14.72
C ALA A 162 9.29 0.67 16.21
N ALA A 163 10.20 0.27 17.10
CA ALA A 163 10.02 0.39 18.54
C ALA A 163 9.99 1.86 19.00
N LEU A 164 10.87 2.71 18.47
CA LEU A 164 10.89 4.15 18.75
C LEU A 164 9.58 4.84 18.31
N VAL A 165 8.97 4.37 17.22
CA VAL A 165 7.64 4.82 16.81
C VAL A 165 6.56 4.33 17.78
N ALA A 166 6.63 3.09 18.24
CA ALA A 166 5.65 2.49 19.12
C ALA A 166 5.62 3.13 20.53
N GLU A 167 6.78 3.49 21.07
CA GLU A 167 6.96 4.01 22.43
C GLU A 167 6.01 5.15 22.82
N PRO A 168 5.97 6.30 22.12
CA PRO A 168 5.10 7.41 22.50
C PRO A 168 3.60 7.06 22.33
N ILE A 169 3.29 6.12 21.43
CA ILE A 169 1.92 5.70 21.16
C ILE A 169 1.41 4.82 22.30
N LEU A 170 2.16 3.79 22.65
CA LEU A 170 1.85 2.89 23.76
C LEU A 170 1.80 3.67 25.08
N SER A 171 2.73 4.58 25.30
CA SER A 171 2.74 5.46 26.48
C SER A 171 1.45 6.27 26.64
N SER A 172 0.83 6.69 25.53
CA SER A 172 -0.41 7.49 25.56
C SER A 172 -1.66 6.69 25.96
N ILE A 173 -1.63 5.36 25.76
CA ILE A 173 -2.75 4.45 26.03
C ILE A 173 -2.47 3.50 27.20
N LYS A 174 -1.28 3.55 27.81
CA LYS A 174 -0.85 2.56 28.81
C LYS A 174 -1.81 2.37 29.99
N ASN A 175 -2.54 3.43 30.36
CA ASN A 175 -3.51 3.41 31.45
C ASN A 175 -4.83 2.67 31.13
N GLN A 176 -5.16 2.46 29.85
CA GLN A 176 -6.34 1.68 29.44
C GLN A 176 -6.02 0.21 29.14
N LEU A 177 -4.73 -0.15 29.03
CA LEU A 177 -4.32 -1.51 28.72
C LEU A 177 -4.44 -2.43 29.93
N THR A 178 -4.97 -3.63 29.70
CA THR A 178 -5.10 -4.70 30.69
C THR A 178 -4.32 -5.94 30.31
N GLU A 179 -4.12 -6.19 29.01
CA GLU A 179 -3.42 -7.38 28.52
C GLU A 179 -2.51 -7.00 27.34
N VAL A 180 -1.26 -7.44 27.37
CA VAL A 180 -0.30 -7.16 26.31
C VAL A 180 0.44 -8.44 25.95
N ASP A 181 0.38 -8.84 24.68
CA ASP A 181 1.13 -9.97 24.14
C ASP A 181 2.28 -9.51 23.23
N LEU A 182 3.51 -9.67 23.71
CA LEU A 182 4.77 -9.40 23.00
C LEU A 182 5.54 -10.72 22.77
N SER A 183 4.84 -11.82 22.53
CA SER A 183 5.50 -13.09 22.21
C SER A 183 6.15 -13.05 20.82
N ASP A 184 7.37 -13.57 20.71
CA ASP A 184 8.10 -13.67 19.42
C ASP A 184 8.27 -12.33 18.65
N PHE A 185 8.16 -11.18 19.33
CA PHE A 185 8.13 -9.86 18.69
C PHE A 185 9.52 -9.24 18.42
N VAL A 186 10.60 -9.88 18.87
CA VAL A 186 11.99 -9.49 18.54
C VAL A 186 12.79 -10.65 17.94
N ALA A 187 12.14 -11.77 17.65
CA ALA A 187 12.84 -12.96 17.20
C ALA A 187 13.46 -12.77 15.81
N GLY A 188 14.70 -13.25 15.65
CA GLY A 188 15.50 -13.05 14.44
C GLY A 188 16.31 -11.75 14.42
N ARG A 189 16.15 -10.86 15.41
CA ARG A 189 16.98 -9.66 15.57
C ARG A 189 18.32 -10.00 16.26
N PRO A 190 19.38 -9.21 16.00
CA PRO A 190 20.60 -9.25 16.81
C PRO A 190 20.28 -9.02 18.29
N GLU A 191 20.99 -9.69 19.21
CA GLU A 191 20.71 -9.65 20.65
C GLU A 191 20.71 -8.22 21.21
N GLU A 192 21.67 -7.38 20.80
CA GLU A 192 21.76 -5.98 21.23
C GLU A 192 20.53 -5.16 20.82
N GLU A 193 20.09 -5.29 19.57
CA GLU A 193 18.89 -4.63 19.05
C GLU A 193 17.63 -5.17 19.76
N ALA A 194 17.54 -6.48 19.94
CA ALA A 194 16.41 -7.11 20.62
C ALA A 194 16.28 -6.62 22.08
N LEU A 195 17.39 -6.46 22.79
CA LEU A 195 17.39 -5.88 24.15
C LEU A 195 17.01 -4.40 24.15
N GLU A 196 17.47 -3.62 23.16
CA GLU A 196 17.05 -2.22 23.02
C GLU A 196 15.54 -2.11 22.80
N VAL A 197 14.99 -2.91 21.88
CA VAL A 197 13.54 -2.96 21.61
C VAL A 197 12.76 -3.37 22.86
N MET A 198 13.23 -4.38 23.61
CA MET A 198 12.62 -4.78 24.89
C MET A 198 12.58 -3.63 25.89
N ASN A 199 13.69 -2.90 26.06
CA ASN A 199 13.74 -1.76 26.98
C ASN A 199 12.80 -0.63 26.56
N ILE A 200 12.70 -0.34 25.26
CA ILE A 200 11.78 0.67 24.73
C ILE A 200 10.33 0.31 25.07
N PHE A 201 9.91 -0.93 24.82
CA PHE A 201 8.56 -1.39 25.15
C PHE A 201 8.29 -1.44 26.65
N SER A 202 9.29 -1.81 27.44
CA SER A 202 9.22 -1.79 28.91
C SER A 202 8.96 -0.38 29.44
N LEU A 203 9.73 0.62 28.98
CA LEU A 203 9.53 2.03 29.33
C LEU A 203 8.17 2.57 28.88
N ALA A 204 7.75 2.21 27.67
CA ALA A 204 6.46 2.66 27.12
C ALA A 204 5.26 2.18 27.96
N LEU A 205 5.39 1.00 28.56
CA LEU A 205 4.34 0.38 29.37
C LEU A 205 4.58 0.54 30.88
N GLU A 206 5.62 1.25 31.31
CA GLU A 206 5.91 1.48 32.72
C GLU A 206 4.73 2.19 33.41
N GLY A 207 4.28 1.63 34.54
CA GLY A 207 3.12 2.12 35.29
C GLY A 207 1.75 1.69 34.75
N SER A 208 1.70 0.83 33.73
CA SER A 208 0.46 0.19 33.28
C SER A 208 -0.07 -0.77 34.34
N VAL A 209 -1.39 -0.87 34.49
CA VAL A 209 -2.04 -1.83 35.42
C VAL A 209 -2.42 -3.12 34.68
N LEU A 210 -1.40 -3.77 34.09
CA LEU A 210 -1.60 -4.99 33.30
C LEU A 210 -1.97 -6.17 34.21
N ARG A 211 -2.96 -6.96 33.77
CA ARG A 211 -3.29 -8.27 34.34
C ARG A 211 -2.50 -9.40 33.67
N TYR A 212 -2.05 -9.17 32.44
CA TYR A 212 -1.34 -10.16 31.65
C TYR A 212 -0.28 -9.49 30.76
N LEU A 213 0.93 -10.03 30.77
CA LEU A 213 2.03 -9.65 29.89
C LEU A 213 2.72 -10.92 29.39
N ASN A 214 2.70 -11.17 28.08
CA ASN A 214 3.37 -12.31 27.46
C ASN A 214 4.70 -11.88 26.82
N LEU A 215 5.82 -12.44 27.28
CA LEU A 215 7.17 -12.19 26.74
C LEU A 215 7.81 -13.47 26.15
N SER A 216 7.02 -14.53 25.92
CA SER A 216 7.54 -15.82 25.47
C SER A 216 8.18 -15.76 24.07
N ASN A 217 8.99 -16.77 23.74
CA ASN A 217 9.56 -16.98 22.40
C ASN A 217 10.50 -15.88 21.86
N ASN A 218 10.92 -14.91 22.68
CA ASN A 218 11.84 -13.86 22.25
C ASN A 218 13.33 -14.27 22.24
N ALA A 219 13.66 -15.52 22.59
CA ALA A 219 15.02 -16.08 22.58
C ALA A 219 16.09 -15.30 23.40
N LEU A 220 15.67 -14.41 24.30
CA LEU A 220 16.57 -13.60 25.15
C LEU A 220 16.83 -14.19 26.55
N GLY A 221 16.16 -15.28 26.89
CA GLY A 221 16.26 -15.92 28.21
C GLY A 221 15.98 -14.94 29.36
N GLU A 222 16.81 -14.99 30.40
CA GLU A 222 16.68 -14.12 31.58
C GLU A 222 16.82 -12.63 31.25
N LYS A 223 17.64 -12.25 30.27
CA LYS A 223 17.89 -10.85 29.93
C LYS A 223 16.61 -10.15 29.45
N GLY A 224 15.78 -10.85 28.69
CA GLY A 224 14.48 -10.34 28.24
C GLY A 224 13.52 -10.11 29.41
N ILE A 225 13.52 -10.97 30.43
CA ILE A 225 12.72 -10.79 31.64
C ILE A 225 13.23 -9.58 32.44
N ARG A 226 14.55 -9.44 32.58
CA ARG A 226 15.17 -8.31 33.31
C ARG A 226 14.87 -6.96 32.65
N ALA A 227 14.76 -6.89 31.33
CA ALA A 227 14.36 -5.67 30.62
C ALA A 227 12.97 -5.16 31.07
N PHE A 228 12.08 -6.07 31.49
CA PHE A 228 10.76 -5.77 32.05
C PHE A 228 10.72 -5.83 33.59
N GLY A 229 11.87 -5.91 34.26
CA GLY A 229 11.96 -6.08 35.71
C GLY A 229 11.61 -4.82 36.54
N HIS A 230 11.33 -3.70 35.87
CA HIS A 230 10.98 -2.42 36.50
C HIS A 230 9.47 -2.14 36.50
N PHE A 231 8.67 -3.10 36.03
CA PHE A 231 7.20 -3.04 36.04
C PHE A 231 6.59 -3.04 37.44
#